data_AF-A0A6N7Q1M1-F1
#
_entry.id   AF-A0A6N7Q1M1-F1
#
_cell.length_a   1.000
_cell.length_b   1.000
_cell.length_c   1.000
_cell.angle_alpha   90.00
_cell.angle_beta   90.00
_cell.angle_gamma   90.00
#
_symmetry.space_group_name_H-M   'P 1'
#
loop_
_entity.id
_entity.type
_entity.pdbx_description
1 polymer ?
#
loop_
_entity_poly.entity_id
_entity_poly.type
_entity_poly.pdbx_seq_one_letter_code
_entity_poly.pdbx_strand_id
1 'polypeptide(L)' 'MHPSGARARALVLGATGHIGQAMVRELLTHGYHVTAATRRRGRPPA' A
#
# COMPACT_ATOMS: atom_id res chain seq x y z
N MET A 1 8.48 -20.21 5.27
CA MET A 1 7.59 -20.76 4.23
C MET A 1 6.20 -20.19 4.44
N HIS A 2 5.70 -19.36 3.51
CA HIS A 2 4.27 -19.04 3.43
C HIS A 2 3.64 -19.98 2.39
N PRO A 3 2.51 -20.63 2.66
CA PRO A 3 1.89 -21.57 1.73
C PRO A 3 1.27 -20.81 0.55
N SER A 4 1.36 -21.39 -0.64
CA SER A 4 0.91 -20.88 -1.95
C SER A 4 1.88 -19.88 -2.61
N GLY A 5 2.34 -20.20 -3.82
CA GLY A 5 3.22 -19.35 -4.65
C GLY A 5 2.60 -18.02 -5.12
N ALA A 6 1.49 -17.59 -4.52
CA ALA A 6 0.90 -16.28 -4.73
C ALA A 6 1.44 -15.29 -3.70
N ARG A 7 2.09 -14.21 -4.16
CA ARG A 7 2.48 -13.08 -3.28
C ARG A 7 1.26 -12.58 -2.49
N ALA A 8 1.40 -12.48 -1.18
CA ALA A 8 0.40 -11.86 -0.32
C ALA A 8 0.13 -10.41 -0.75
N ARG A 9 -1.12 -9.96 -0.67
CA ARG A 9 -1.54 -8.62 -1.10
C ARG A 9 -1.88 -7.76 0.10
N ALA A 10 -1.50 -6.48 0.05
CA ALA A 10 -1.78 -5.52 1.12
C ALA A 10 -2.35 -4.20 0.55
N LEU A 11 -3.32 -3.61 1.24
CA LEU A 11 -3.84 -2.27 1.00
C LEU A 11 -3.35 -1.35 2.12
N VAL A 12 -2.63 -0.28 1.77
CA VAL A 12 -2.18 0.73 2.73
C VAL A 12 -2.96 2.01 2.53
N LEU A 13 -3.77 2.38 3.52
CA LEU A 13 -4.48 3.67 3.58
C LEU A 13 -3.56 4.75 4.17
N GLY A 14 -3.77 6.01 3.77
CA GLY A 14 -2.93 7.11 4.25
C GLY A 14 -1.48 6.98 3.80
N ALA A 15 -1.23 6.33 2.65
CA ALA A 15 0.09 5.98 2.18
C ALA A 15 0.99 7.19 1.84
N THR A 16 0.46 8.41 1.85
CA THR A 16 1.22 9.65 1.71
C THR A 16 1.88 10.12 3.01
N GLY A 17 1.41 9.64 4.18
CA GLY A 17 1.96 9.98 5.48
C GLY A 17 3.24 9.21 5.80
N HIS A 18 4.00 9.69 6.79
CA HIS A 18 5.29 9.09 7.16
C HIS A 18 5.19 7.60 7.53
N ILE A 19 4.21 7.24 8.37
CA ILE A 19 3.96 5.86 8.77
C ILE A 19 3.49 5.01 7.58
N GLY A 20 2.56 5.52 6.77
CA GLY A 20 2.07 4.83 5.58
C GLY A 20 3.20 4.49 4.61
N GLN A 21 4.13 5.43 4.41
CA GLN A 21 5.34 5.25 3.61
C GLN A 21 6.28 4.17 4.20
N ALA A 22 6.48 4.16 5.52
CA ALA A 22 7.29 3.14 6.19
C ALA A 22 6.66 1.74 6.03
N MET A 23 5.35 1.64 6.20
CA MET A 23 4.61 0.38 6.02
C MET A 23 4.69 -0.15 4.59
N VAL A 24 4.54 0.71 3.59
CA VAL A 24 4.69 0.31 2.17
C VAL A 24 6.07 -0.26 1.91
N ARG A 25 7.14 0.39 2.39
CA ARG A 25 8.51 -0.10 2.23
C ARG A 25 8.71 -1.47 2.86
N GLU A 26 8.28 -1.63 4.11
CA GLU A 26 8.43 -2.90 4.83
C GLU A 26 7.68 -4.04 4.13
N LEU A 27 6.42 -3.82 3.74
CA LEU A 27 5.62 -4.82 3.02
C LEU A 27 6.24 -5.22 1.68
N LEU A 28 6.79 -4.26 0.93
CA LEU A 28 7.51 -4.55 -0.31
C LEU A 28 8.78 -5.39 -0.07
N THR A 29 9.55 -5.08 0.99
CA THR A 29 10.73 -5.85 1.39
C THR A 29 10.39 -7.31 1.71
N HIS A 30 9.25 -7.55 2.36
CA HIS A 30 8.73 -8.90 2.64
C HIS A 30 8.04 -9.57 1.44
N GLY A 31 8.07 -8.93 0.27
CA GLY A 31 7.57 -9.49 -0.97
C GLY A 31 6.06 -9.43 -1.14
N TYR A 32 5.37 -8.52 -0.44
CA TYR A 32 3.95 -8.30 -0.69
C TYR A 32 3.72 -7.54 -1.99
N HIS A 33 2.56 -7.74 -2.60
CA HIS A 33 2.03 -6.84 -3.62
C HIS A 33 1.17 -5.77 -2.94
N VAL A 34 1.64 -4.53 -2.96
CA VAL A 34 1.05 -3.44 -2.16
C VAL A 34 0.28 -2.46 -3.04
N THR A 35 -0.99 -2.22 -2.69
CA THR A 35 -1.79 -1.10 -3.21
C THR A 35 -1.71 0.06 -2.21
N ALA A 36 -1.06 1.16 -2.59
CA ALA A 36 -0.97 2.37 -1.79
C ALA A 36 -2.14 3.31 -2.11
N ALA A 37 -3.12 3.42 -1.21
CA ALA A 37 -4.25 4.31 -1.39
C ALA A 37 -3.89 5.74 -0.96
N THR A 38 -3.99 6.65 -1.91
CA THR A 38 -3.78 8.09 -1.69
C THR A 38 -5.09 8.84 -1.92
N ARG A 39 -5.28 9.93 -1.19
CA ARG A 39 -6.46 10.79 -1.38
C ARG A 39 -6.18 11.69 -2.59
N ARG A 40 -6.88 11.48 -3.70
CA ARG A 40 -6.90 12.48 -4.78
C ARG A 40 -7.76 13.65 -4.31
N ARG A 41 -7.14 14.79 -4.01
CA ARG A 41 -7.86 16.07 -3.81
C ARG A 41 -8.36 16.53 -5.19
N GLY A 42 -9.40 15.89 -5.71
CA GLY A 42 -10.15 16.42 -6.84
C GLY A 42 -11.10 17.48 -6.32
N ARG A 43 -11.06 18.69 -6.88
CA ARG A 43 -12.21 19.61 -6.82
C ARG A 43 -13.40 18.84 -7.40
N PRO A 44 -14.57 18.78 -6.73
CA PRO A 44 -15.76 18.21 -7.36
C PRO A 44 -16.03 18.93 -8.69
N PRO A 45 -16.49 18.23 -9.74
CA PRO A 45 -16.86 18.89 -10.99
C PRO A 45 -17.90 19.99 -10.69
N ALA A 46 -17.72 21.14 -11.35
CA ALA A 46 -18.56 22.31 -11.20
C ALA A 46 -20.01 22.03 -11.63
#